data_AF-A0A8T1TL48-F1
#
_entry.id   AF-A0A8T1TL48-F1
#
_cell.length_a   1.000
_cell.length_b   1.000
_cell.length_c   1.000
_cell.angle_alpha   90.00
_cell.angle_beta   90.00
_cell.angle_gamma   90.00
#
_symmetry.space_group_name_H-M   'P 1'
#
loop_
_entity.id
_entity.type
_entity.pdbx_description
1 polymer ?
#
loop_
_entity_poly.entity_id
_entity_poly.type
_entity_poly.pdbx_seq_one_letter_code
_entity_poly.pdbx_strand_id
1 'polypeptide(L)'
;MRVSVNGKSKKPHRHKSVTETFAFRAAVLAFYDTHTMPKLVDTFWSGIELRSKAYTTKKRVILRWKTERSRIESMAASSKTANQKRFRRTGAAKTLSGDAEQDILDWVMALRSHGMPVLAKMPHLEALDIAQ
;
A
#
# COMPACT_ATOMS: atom_id res chain seq x y z
N MET A 1 12.81 21.84 23.67
CA MET A 1 13.46 20.61 23.14
C MET A 1 12.97 19.42 23.97
N ARG A 2 12.27 18.43 23.39
CA ARG A 2 11.81 17.26 24.17
C ARG A 2 12.98 16.29 24.37
N VAL A 3 13.47 16.18 25.60
CA VAL A 3 14.51 15.22 25.99
C VAL A 3 13.83 13.90 26.35
N SER A 4 14.36 12.79 25.83
CA SER A 4 13.85 11.44 26.12
C SER A 4 14.19 11.05 27.56
N VAL A 5 13.18 10.78 28.38
CA VAL A 5 13.29 10.45 29.81
C VAL A 5 14.12 9.18 30.08
N ASN A 6 14.22 8.26 29.10
CA ASN A 6 14.90 6.96 29.27
C ASN A 6 16.24 6.82 28.50
N GLY A 7 16.91 7.92 28.13
CA GLY A 7 18.28 7.91 27.60
C GLY A 7 18.53 7.25 26.23
N LYS A 8 17.55 6.54 25.65
CA LYS A 8 17.63 5.96 24.31
C LYS A 8 16.71 6.70 23.35
N SER A 9 17.28 7.64 22.59
CA SER A 9 16.59 8.23 21.43
C SER A 9 16.26 7.14 20.41
N LYS A 10 15.11 7.26 19.72
CA LYS A 10 14.77 6.34 18.62
C LYS A 10 15.88 6.40 17.57
N LYS A 11 16.48 5.24 17.27
CA LYS A 11 17.44 5.15 16.16
C LYS A 11 16.77 5.62 14.87
N PRO A 12 17.42 6.49 14.08
CA PRO A 12 16.84 6.97 12.83
C PRO A 12 16.58 5.78 11.90
N HIS A 13 15.49 5.86 11.15
CA HIS A 13 15.06 4.81 10.25
C HIS A 13 16.12 4.59 9.15
N ARG A 14 16.80 3.44 9.18
CA ARG A 14 17.94 3.14 8.30
C ARG A 14 17.54 2.88 6.84
N HIS A 15 16.28 2.52 6.58
CA HIS A 15 15.86 2.05 5.26
C HIS A 15 14.76 2.95 4.68
N LYS A 16 15.06 3.78 3.68
CA LYS A 16 13.98 4.46 2.94
C LYS A 16 13.45 3.51 1.86
N SER A 17 12.30 2.86 2.10
CA SER A 17 11.63 2.08 1.05
C SER A 17 11.00 3.05 0.05
N VAL A 18 11.75 3.42 -0.98
CA VAL A 18 11.21 4.16 -2.12
C VAL A 18 10.52 3.13 -3.02
N THR A 19 9.20 3.04 -2.90
CA THR A 19 8.38 2.21 -3.80
C THR A 19 8.06 3.02 -5.06
N GLU A 20 8.20 2.41 -6.23
CA GLU A 20 7.92 3.01 -7.53
C GLU A 20 6.40 3.04 -7.82
N THR A 21 5.95 4.06 -8.57
CA THR A 21 4.54 4.23 -8.97
C THR A 21 4.13 3.23 -10.05
N PHE A 22 2.83 2.99 -10.24
CA PHE A 22 2.35 2.13 -11.32
C PHE A 22 2.74 2.64 -12.71
N ALA A 23 2.68 3.95 -12.94
CA ALA A 23 3.15 4.57 -14.18
C ALA A 23 4.64 4.26 -14.46
N PHE A 24 5.50 4.40 -13.44
CA PHE A 24 6.92 4.08 -13.58
C PHE A 24 7.14 2.59 -13.89
N ARG A 25 6.44 1.70 -13.18
CA ARG A 25 6.53 0.25 -13.43
C ARG A 25 6.10 -0.12 -14.85
N ALA A 26 5.03 0.49 -15.35
CA ALA A 26 4.56 0.26 -16.71
C ALA A 26 5.60 0.72 -17.75
N ALA A 27 6.21 1.89 -17.56
CA ALA A 27 7.29 2.37 -18.43
C ALA A 27 8.50 1.43 -18.44
N VAL A 28 8.89 0.90 -17.26
CA VAL A 28 9.96 -0.10 -17.15
C VAL A 28 9.60 -1.39 -17.91
N LEU A 29 8.38 -1.89 -17.78
CA LEU A 29 7.94 -3.10 -18.48
C LEU A 29 7.85 -2.91 -20.00
N ALA A 30 7.43 -1.74 -20.47
CA ALA A 30 7.45 -1.41 -21.90
C ALA A 30 8.89 -1.40 -22.46
N PHE A 31 9.86 -0.86 -21.71
CA PHE A 31 11.27 -0.89 -22.10
C PHE A 31 11.87 -2.30 -22.04
N TYR A 32 11.40 -3.13 -21.10
CA TYR A 32 11.86 -4.51 -20.93
C TYR A 32 11.58 -5.40 -22.14
N ASP A 33 10.53 -5.11 -22.92
CA ASP A 33 10.18 -5.92 -24.09
C ASP A 33 11.19 -5.80 -25.24
N THR A 34 11.89 -4.67 -25.30
CA THR A 34 12.81 -4.35 -26.40
C THR A 34 14.29 -4.37 -25.97
N HIS A 35 14.57 -4.36 -24.66
CA HIS A 35 15.92 -4.21 -24.13
C HIS A 35 16.29 -5.28 -23.12
N THR A 36 17.60 -5.51 -22.98
CA THR A 36 18.15 -6.45 -22.01
C THR A 36 18.08 -5.90 -20.58
N MET A 37 18.03 -6.80 -19.59
CA MET A 37 17.98 -6.45 -18.16
C MET A 37 19.12 -5.50 -17.72
N PRO A 38 20.39 -5.67 -18.15
CA PRO A 38 21.46 -4.73 -17.83
C PRO A 38 21.16 -3.30 -18.32
N LYS A 39 20.75 -3.17 -19.59
CA LYS A 39 20.48 -1.87 -20.21
C LYS A 39 19.30 -1.16 -19.54
N LEU A 40 18.28 -1.93 -19.16
CA LEU A 40 17.12 -1.42 -18.45
C LEU A 40 17.47 -0.92 -17.05
N VAL A 41 18.26 -1.67 -16.27
CA VAL A 41 18.66 -1.21 -14.93
C VAL A 41 19.52 0.06 -15.02
N ASP A 42 20.45 0.12 -15.97
CA ASP A 42 21.28 1.30 -16.24
C ASP A 42 20.43 2.54 -16.59
N THR A 43 19.40 2.37 -17.43
CA THR A 43 18.53 3.46 -17.91
C THR A 43 17.64 4.02 -16.80
N PHE A 44 17.02 3.17 -15.99
CA PHE A 44 16.04 3.59 -14.97
C PHE A 44 16.63 3.81 -13.57
N TRP A 45 17.80 3.25 -13.30
CA TRP A 45 18.52 3.37 -12.03
C TRP A 45 20.02 3.54 -12.28
N SER A 46 20.41 4.74 -12.71
CA SER A 46 21.80 5.12 -12.89
C SER A 46 22.62 4.89 -11.62
N GLY A 47 23.83 4.34 -11.77
CA GLY A 47 24.76 4.09 -10.66
C GLY A 47 24.59 2.73 -9.97
N ILE A 48 23.71 1.85 -10.48
CA ILE A 48 23.71 0.45 -10.07
C ILE A 48 24.72 -0.33 -10.91
N GLU A 49 25.81 -0.76 -10.30
CA GLU A 49 26.81 -1.62 -10.96
C GLU A 49 26.22 -2.97 -11.35
N LEU A 50 26.65 -3.46 -12.53
CA LEU A 50 26.26 -4.77 -13.04
C LEU A 50 26.66 -5.88 -12.05
N ARG A 51 25.78 -6.86 -11.84
CA ARG A 51 25.97 -8.00 -10.91
C ARG A 51 26.11 -7.62 -9.43
N SER A 52 25.99 -6.36 -9.04
CA SER A 52 25.93 -5.95 -7.63
C SER A 52 24.70 -6.54 -6.88
N LYS A 53 24.72 -6.46 -5.55
CA LYS A 53 23.56 -6.81 -4.71
C LYS A 53 22.33 -5.95 -5.04
N ALA A 54 22.53 -4.68 -5.39
CA ALA A 54 21.46 -3.78 -5.82
C ALA A 54 20.88 -4.23 -7.17
N TYR A 55 21.73 -4.61 -8.12
CA TYR A 55 21.31 -5.12 -9.43
C TYR A 55 20.45 -6.38 -9.31
N THR A 56 20.92 -7.37 -8.55
CA THR A 56 20.17 -8.63 -8.33
C THR A 56 18.80 -8.39 -7.68
N THR A 57 18.73 -7.43 -6.75
CA THR A 57 17.48 -7.01 -6.12
C THR A 57 16.53 -6.38 -7.13
N LYS A 58 16.99 -5.44 -7.96
CA LYS A 58 16.17 -4.80 -9.01
C LYS A 58 15.72 -5.79 -10.06
N LYS A 59 16.62 -6.67 -10.54
CA LYS A 59 16.27 -7.77 -11.45
C LYS A 59 15.10 -8.61 -10.91
N ARG A 60 15.15 -9.01 -9.63
CA ARG A 60 14.07 -9.78 -9.00
C ARG A 60 12.76 -9.01 -8.95
N VAL A 61 12.81 -7.72 -8.63
CA VAL A 61 11.62 -6.83 -8.60
C VAL A 61 11.00 -6.72 -10.00
N ILE A 62 11.80 -6.49 -11.03
CA ILE A 62 11.31 -6.36 -12.42
C ILE A 62 10.68 -7.68 -12.90
N LEU A 63 11.31 -8.82 -12.60
CA LEU A 63 10.74 -10.13 -12.94
C LEU A 63 9.41 -10.38 -12.23
N ARG A 64 9.26 -9.93 -10.98
CA ARG A 64 7.96 -9.96 -10.29
C ARG A 64 6.94 -9.03 -10.94
N TRP A 65 7.34 -7.83 -11.36
CA TRP A 65 6.42 -6.95 -12.10
C TRP A 65 5.98 -7.55 -13.42
N LYS A 66 6.86 -8.30 -14.10
CA LYS A 66 6.50 -9.04 -15.32
C LYS A 66 5.38 -10.05 -15.05
N THR A 67 5.41 -10.76 -13.93
CA THR A 67 4.31 -11.69 -13.55
C THR A 67 3.01 -10.96 -13.19
N GLU A 68 3.10 -9.71 -12.73
CA GLU A 68 1.96 -8.86 -12.35
C GLU A 68 1.58 -7.84 -13.45
N ARG A 69 2.02 -8.06 -14.70
CA ARG A 69 1.98 -7.05 -15.79
C ARG A 69 0.58 -6.50 -16.07
N SER A 70 -0.40 -7.39 -16.25
CA SER A 70 -1.79 -6.99 -16.55
C SER A 70 -2.36 -6.04 -15.50
N ARG A 71 -2.08 -6.32 -14.22
CA ARG A 71 -2.48 -5.46 -13.10
C ARG A 71 -1.77 -4.12 -13.12
N ILE A 72 -0.47 -4.09 -13.40
CA ILE A 72 0.31 -2.84 -13.45
C ILE A 72 -0.18 -1.95 -14.58
N GLU A 73 -0.41 -2.50 -15.77
CA GLU A 73 -0.90 -1.77 -16.94
C GLU A 73 -2.31 -1.23 -16.71
N SER A 74 -3.21 -2.05 -16.15
CA SER A 74 -4.55 -1.61 -15.73
C SER A 74 -4.51 -0.43 -14.76
N MET A 75 -3.63 -0.47 -13.76
CA MET A 75 -3.47 0.60 -12.77
C MET A 75 -2.80 1.84 -13.35
N ALA A 76 -1.90 1.68 -14.33
CA ALA A 76 -1.22 2.79 -15.00
C ALA A 76 -2.13 3.51 -15.99
N ALA A 77 -3.11 2.83 -16.60
CA ALA A 77 -4.05 3.41 -17.55
C ALA A 77 -5.03 4.41 -16.91
N SER A 78 -5.31 4.29 -15.60
CA SER A 78 -6.18 5.20 -14.87
C SER A 78 -5.39 6.35 -14.23
N SER A 79 -5.77 7.59 -14.53
CA SER A 79 -5.15 8.79 -13.95
C SER A 79 -5.19 8.83 -12.42
N LYS A 80 -6.23 8.23 -11.81
CA LYS A 80 -6.40 8.14 -10.36
C LYS A 80 -5.37 7.21 -9.70
N THR A 81 -4.95 6.16 -10.38
CA THR A 81 -4.08 5.10 -9.83
C THR A 81 -2.66 5.13 -10.37
N ALA A 82 -2.40 5.79 -11.50
CA ALA A 82 -1.09 5.83 -12.15
C ALA A 82 0.03 6.33 -11.23
N ASN A 83 -0.25 7.40 -10.46
CA ASN A 83 0.70 8.00 -9.52
C ASN A 83 0.75 7.30 -8.16
N GLN A 84 -0.08 6.28 -7.94
CA GLN A 84 -0.06 5.51 -6.70
C GLN A 84 1.10 4.51 -6.68
N LYS A 85 1.70 4.32 -5.51
CA LYS A 85 2.78 3.34 -5.28
C LYS A 85 2.25 1.97 -4.86
N ARG A 86 1.05 1.94 -4.28
CA ARG A 86 0.37 0.74 -3.79
C ARG A 86 -1.12 0.91 -4.03
N PHE A 87 -1.77 -0.16 -4.44
CA PHE A 87 -3.22 -0.23 -4.54
C PHE A 87 -3.74 -1.27 -3.55
N ARG A 88 -4.76 -0.89 -2.78
CA ARG A 88 -5.55 -1.82 -1.95
C ARG A 88 -6.86 -2.05 -2.68
N ARG A 89 -7.29 -3.31 -2.80
CA ARG A 89 -8.62 -3.61 -3.34
C ARG A 89 -9.66 -2.96 -2.43
N THR A 90 -10.72 -2.42 -3.03
CA THR A 90 -11.94 -2.07 -2.31
C THR A 90 -12.40 -3.30 -1.52
N GLY A 91 -12.70 -3.13 -0.22
CA GLY A 91 -13.04 -4.23 0.70
C GLY A 91 -11.85 -5.00 1.29
N ALA A 92 -10.59 -4.67 0.95
CA ALA A 92 -9.40 -5.27 1.60
C ALA A 92 -8.90 -4.47 2.82
N ALA A 93 -9.57 -3.38 3.17
CA ALA A 93 -9.43 -2.75 4.47
C ALA A 93 -10.41 -3.43 5.45
N LYS A 94 -10.12 -3.37 6.75
CA LYS A 94 -11.09 -3.64 7.82
C LYS A 94 -12.20 -2.59 7.88
N THR A 95 -12.71 -2.19 6.71
CA THR A 95 -13.82 -1.26 6.55
C THR A 95 -15.01 -2.11 6.20
N LEU A 96 -16.05 -1.99 7.01
CA LEU A 96 -17.33 -2.62 6.76
C LEU A 96 -17.91 -2.13 5.42
N SER A 97 -18.91 -2.83 4.90
CA SER A 97 -19.71 -2.28 3.79
C SER A 97 -20.46 -1.03 4.27
N GLY A 98 -20.85 -0.15 3.35
CA GLY A 98 -21.64 1.04 3.71
C GLY A 98 -22.94 0.66 4.43
N ASP A 99 -23.58 -0.42 4.01
CA ASP A 99 -24.80 -0.95 4.65
C ASP A 99 -24.51 -1.42 6.08
N ALA A 100 -23.41 -2.14 6.31
CA ALA A 100 -23.01 -2.57 7.66
C ALA A 100 -22.61 -1.40 8.57
N GLU A 101 -22.01 -0.34 8.03
CA GLU A 101 -21.77 0.89 8.80
C GLU A 101 -23.08 1.60 9.17
N GLN A 102 -24.08 1.56 8.29
CA GLN A 102 -25.41 2.11 8.53
C GLN A 102 -26.18 1.30 9.59
N ASP A 103 -26.12 -0.03 9.55
CA ASP A 103 -26.75 -0.91 10.55
C ASP A 103 -26.19 -0.63 11.96
N ILE A 104 -24.86 -0.46 12.09
CA ILE A 104 -24.23 -0.09 13.36
C ILE A 104 -24.69 1.30 13.82
N LEU A 105 -24.83 2.25 12.89
CA LEU A 105 -25.30 3.59 13.23
C LEU A 105 -26.74 3.55 13.76
N ASP A 106 -27.63 2.83 13.08
CA ASP A 106 -29.03 2.70 13.47
C ASP A 106 -29.16 2.00 14.84
N TRP A 107 -28.36 0.96 15.07
CA TRP A 107 -28.26 0.29 16.37
C TRP A 107 -27.79 1.24 17.49
N VAL A 108 -26.74 2.03 17.24
CA VAL A 108 -26.25 3.05 18.19
C VAL A 108 -27.31 4.11 18.47
N MET A 109 -28.06 4.55 17.45
CA MET A 109 -29.13 5.53 17.60
C MET A 109 -30.30 4.97 18.40
N ALA A 110 -30.67 3.71 18.18
CA ALA A 110 -31.70 3.02 18.97
C ALA A 110 -31.30 2.95 20.46
N LEU A 111 -30.06 2.54 20.77
CA LEU A 111 -29.56 2.50 22.15
C LEU A 111 -29.61 3.88 22.84
N ARG A 112 -29.21 4.94 22.12
CA ARG A 112 -29.28 6.31 22.65
C ARG A 112 -30.72 6.76 22.89
N SER A 113 -31.65 6.39 22.01
CA SER A 113 -33.08 6.72 22.18
C SER A 113 -33.68 6.09 23.45
N HIS A 114 -33.18 4.93 23.87
CA HIS A 114 -33.53 4.27 25.12
C HIS A 114 -32.78 4.81 26.36
N GLY A 115 -32.00 5.89 26.22
CA GLY A 115 -31.24 6.49 27.31
C GLY A 115 -30.00 5.68 27.73
N MET A 116 -29.60 4.68 26.95
CA MET A 116 -28.45 3.83 27.26
C MET A 116 -27.13 4.51 26.86
N PRO A 117 -26.12 4.55 27.73
CA PRO A 117 -24.82 5.10 27.38
C PRO A 117 -24.06 4.18 26.43
N VAL A 118 -23.76 4.67 25.22
CA VAL A 118 -22.96 3.93 24.23
C VAL A 118 -21.49 4.20 24.45
N LEU A 119 -20.75 3.19 24.94
CA LEU A 119 -19.30 3.26 25.11
C LEU A 119 -18.59 3.15 23.75
N ALA A 120 -17.44 3.81 23.61
CA ALA A 120 -16.64 3.77 22.36
C ALA A 120 -16.24 2.35 21.91
N LYS A 121 -16.18 1.39 22.84
CA LYS A 121 -15.89 -0.02 22.54
C LYS A 121 -17.07 -0.78 21.91
N MET A 122 -18.30 -0.32 22.09
CA MET A 122 -19.50 -1.04 21.67
C MET A 122 -19.64 -1.10 20.14
N PRO A 123 -19.53 0.01 19.39
CA PRO A 123 -19.52 -0.05 17.92
C PRO A 123 -18.36 -0.88 17.36
N HIS A 124 -17.24 -0.96 18.09
CA HIS A 124 -16.10 -1.77 17.68
C HIS A 124 -16.38 -3.28 17.79
N LEU A 125 -17.06 -3.71 18.87
CA LEU A 125 -17.45 -5.11 19.04
C LEU A 125 -18.53 -5.51 18.03
N GLU A 126 -19.51 -4.64 17.81
CA GLU A 126 -20.54 -4.83 16.79
C GLU A 126 -19.93 -4.94 15.38
N ALA A 127 -18.99 -4.05 15.06
CA ALA A 127 -18.24 -4.11 13.81
C ALA A 127 -17.40 -5.39 13.64
N LEU A 128 -16.96 -6.01 14.73
CA LEU A 128 -16.24 -7.28 14.66
C LEU A 128 -17.20 -8.45 14.45
N ASP A 129 -18.40 -8.40 15.04
CA ASP A 129 -19.44 -9.41 14.89
C ASP A 129 -19.97 -9.45 13.44
N ILE A 130 -20.30 -8.27 12.89
CA ILE A 130 -20.78 -8.14 11.50
C ILE A 130 -19.70 -8.51 10.47
N ALA A 131 -18.42 -8.41 10.84
CA ALA A 131 -17.30 -8.73 9.96
C ALA A 131 -16.86 -10.22 9.98
N GLN A 132 -17.52 -11.08 10.78
CA GLN A 132 -17.29 -12.54 10.78
C GLN A 132 -17.90 -13.21 9.55
#